data_AF-A0A061ND67-F1
#
_entry.id   AF-A0A061ND67-F1
#
_cell.length_a   1.000
_cell.length_b   1.000
_cell.length_c   1.000
_cell.angle_alpha   90.00
_cell.angle_beta   90.00
_cell.angle_gamma   90.00
#
_symmetry.space_group_name_H-M   'P 1'
#
loop_
_entity.id
_entity.type
_entity.pdbx_description
1 polymer ?
#
loop_
_entity_poly.entity_id
_entity_poly.type
_entity_poly.pdbx_seq_one_letter_code
_entity_poly.pdbx_strand_id
1 'polypeptide(L)'
;MFSEKMMGDGVAIWPKDGRVVAPVTGVVLHVPDSKHAIGLKTEDGTEVLIHVGLETVALAGKGFTVHASVGDQVEVGELLLECDLAYIEEHASSMITPVVITEKANEDEFVMSEHAEAKGGETTIMTRA
;
A
#
# COMPACT_ATOMS: atom_id res chain seq x y z
N MET A 1 4.13 12.02 10.10
CA MET A 1 4.10 10.53 10.14
C MET A 1 4.79 9.89 8.94
N PHE A 2 4.18 9.87 7.75
CA PHE A 2 4.80 9.25 6.56
C PHE A 2 6.01 10.05 6.03
N SER A 3 5.89 11.38 5.95
CA SER A 3 6.97 12.27 5.48
C SER A 3 8.20 12.29 6.39
N GLU A 4 8.04 11.89 7.65
CA GLU A 4 9.12 11.80 8.65
C GLU A 4 9.72 10.39 8.72
N LYS A 5 9.28 9.47 7.86
CA LYS A 5 9.71 8.05 7.82
C LYS A 5 9.54 7.31 9.15
N MET A 6 8.63 7.76 10.01
CA MET A 6 8.40 7.12 11.32
C MET A 6 7.87 5.68 11.20
N MET A 7 7.18 5.38 10.09
CA MET A 7 6.69 4.04 9.75
C MET A 7 7.69 3.22 8.92
N GLY A 8 8.79 3.82 8.44
CA GLY A 8 9.77 3.20 7.56
C GLY A 8 9.93 3.91 6.22
N ASP A 9 10.80 3.36 5.37
CA ASP A 9 11.07 3.85 4.02
C ASP A 9 10.00 3.40 3.02
N GLY A 10 9.83 4.18 1.95
CA GLY A 10 8.86 3.85 0.92
C GLY A 10 8.65 4.95 -0.10
N VAL A 11 7.58 4.81 -0.87
CA VAL A 11 7.18 5.74 -1.92
C VAL A 11 5.74 6.18 -1.73
N ALA A 12 5.42 7.36 -2.25
CA ALA A 12 4.05 7.87 -2.31
C ALA A 12 3.55 7.80 -3.75
N ILE A 13 2.39 7.17 -3.95
CA ILE A 13 1.76 7.02 -5.27
C ILE A 13 0.60 8.00 -5.36
N TRP A 14 0.52 8.75 -6.46
CA TRP A 14 -0.71 9.45 -6.84
C TRP A 14 -1.57 8.50 -7.69
N PRO A 15 -2.67 7.95 -7.17
CA PRO A 15 -3.44 6.96 -7.89
C PRO A 15 -4.16 7.60 -9.09
N LYS A 16 -4.17 6.88 -10.22
CA LYS A 16 -4.98 7.21 -11.41
C LYS A 16 -6.15 6.26 -11.62
N ASP A 17 -6.13 5.12 -10.92
CA ASP A 17 -7.14 4.08 -10.93
C ASP A 17 -7.39 3.61 -9.49
N GLY A 18 -8.60 3.13 -9.22
CA GLY A 18 -9.06 2.71 -7.90
C GLY A 18 -8.63 1.30 -7.51
N ARG A 19 -7.98 0.54 -8.40
CA ARG A 19 -7.57 -0.84 -8.11
C ARG A 19 -6.19 -0.85 -7.46
N VAL A 20 -6.12 -1.40 -6.26
CA VAL A 20 -4.86 -1.67 -5.57
C VAL A 20 -4.58 -3.16 -5.66
N VAL A 21 -3.43 -3.49 -6.22
CA VAL A 21 -2.97 -4.86 -6.41
C VAL A 21 -1.76 -5.13 -5.52
N ALA A 22 -1.47 -6.41 -5.29
CA ALA A 22 -0.32 -6.81 -4.49
C ALA A 22 1.00 -6.41 -5.18
N PRO A 23 1.86 -5.62 -4.52
CA PRO A 23 3.17 -5.25 -5.05
C PRO A 23 4.22 -6.36 -4.87
N VAL A 24 3.92 -7.35 -4.02
CA VAL A 24 4.81 -8.46 -3.67
C VAL A 24 3.99 -9.74 -3.50
N THR A 25 4.61 -10.89 -3.75
CA THR A 25 4.05 -12.18 -3.37
C THR A 25 4.26 -12.39 -1.87
N GLY A 26 3.22 -12.82 -1.16
CA GLY A 26 3.29 -12.98 0.29
C GLY A 26 1.95 -13.33 0.93
N VAL A 27 1.84 -13.03 2.23
CA VAL A 27 0.64 -13.25 3.04
C VAL A 27 0.07 -11.92 3.53
N VAL A 28 -1.26 -11.80 3.54
CA VAL A 28 -1.95 -10.65 4.13
C VAL A 28 -1.85 -10.73 5.65
N LEU A 29 -1.14 -9.78 6.26
CA LEU A 29 -0.98 -9.69 7.71
C LEU A 29 -2.12 -8.96 8.40
N HIS A 30 -2.59 -7.88 7.79
CA HIS A 30 -3.53 -6.98 8.44
C HIS A 30 -4.40 -6.24 7.42
N VAL A 31 -5.69 -6.16 7.73
CA VAL A 31 -6.65 -5.28 7.09
C VAL A 31 -7.39 -4.56 8.23
N PRO A 32 -7.31 -3.23 8.35
CA PRO A 32 -8.02 -2.50 9.40
C PRO A 32 -9.52 -2.49 9.11
N ASP A 33 -10.34 -2.32 10.16
CA ASP A 33 -11.81 -2.29 10.04
C ASP A 33 -12.32 -1.21 9.07
N SER A 34 -11.57 -0.11 8.94
CA SER A 34 -11.86 0.98 8.01
C SER A 34 -11.39 0.71 6.58
N LYS A 35 -10.80 -0.46 6.29
CA LYS A 35 -10.53 -1.01 4.95
C LYS A 35 -9.60 -0.19 4.03
N HIS A 36 -9.04 0.90 4.53
CA HIS A 36 -8.22 1.84 3.76
C HIS A 36 -6.76 1.41 3.57
N ALA A 37 -6.31 0.34 4.23
CA ALA A 37 -4.92 -0.09 4.17
C ALA A 37 -4.81 -1.61 4.18
N ILE A 38 -3.69 -2.13 3.66
CA ILE A 38 -3.37 -3.56 3.68
C ILE A 38 -1.91 -3.74 4.04
N GLY A 39 -1.65 -4.54 5.06
CA GLY A 39 -0.33 -5.01 5.43
C GLY A 39 -0.06 -6.39 4.84
N LEU A 40 1.08 -6.54 4.17
CA LEU A 40 1.57 -7.78 3.57
C LEU A 40 2.90 -8.17 4.20
N LYS A 41 3.19 -9.46 4.18
CA LYS A 41 4.50 -10.02 4.53
C LYS A 41 5.00 -10.94 3.44
N THR A 42 6.18 -10.66 2.93
CA THR A 42 6.87 -11.52 1.98
C THR A 42 7.43 -12.77 2.66
N GLU A 43 7.80 -13.77 1.86
CA GLU A 43 8.41 -15.01 2.38
C GLU A 43 9.73 -14.78 3.13
N ASP A 44 10.50 -13.77 2.73
CA ASP A 44 11.76 -13.38 3.38
C ASP A 44 11.56 -12.50 4.62
N GLY A 45 10.31 -12.25 5.01
CA GLY A 45 9.95 -11.60 6.27
C GLY A 45 9.63 -10.11 6.16
N THR A 46 9.92 -9.47 5.03
CA THR A 46 9.69 -8.04 4.82
C THR A 46 8.21 -7.70 4.89
N GLU A 47 7.89 -6.71 5.73
CA GLU A 47 6.53 -6.22 5.91
C GLU A 47 6.29 -4.97 5.06
N VAL A 48 5.26 -5.01 4.23
CA VAL A 48 4.85 -3.92 3.33
C VAL A 48 3.47 -3.43 3.75
N LEU A 49 3.33 -2.13 3.96
CA LEU A 49 2.05 -1.48 4.20
C LEU A 49 1.67 -0.61 3.01
N ILE A 50 0.48 -0.87 2.47
CA ILE A 50 -0.17 -0.02 1.47
C ILE A 50 -1.25 0.76 2.20
N HIS A 51 -1.15 2.09 2.25
CA HIS A 51 -2.11 2.96 2.91
C HIS A 51 -2.78 3.87 1.89
N VAL A 52 -4.06 3.66 1.59
CA VAL A 52 -4.76 4.38 0.51
C VAL A 52 -5.29 5.72 1.03
N GLY A 53 -4.77 6.80 0.45
CA GLY A 53 -5.07 8.17 0.86
C GLY A 53 -4.45 8.57 2.21
N LEU A 54 -4.65 9.82 2.62
CA LEU A 54 -4.23 10.34 3.93
C LEU A 54 -5.45 10.65 4.79
N GLU A 55 -5.38 10.29 6.08
CA GLU A 55 -6.48 10.42 7.06
C GLU A 55 -7.77 9.67 6.68
N THR A 56 -7.68 8.70 5.76
CA THR A 56 -8.81 7.92 5.22
C THR A 56 -9.42 6.93 6.22
N VAL A 57 -8.74 6.67 7.34
CA VAL A 57 -9.32 5.96 8.49
C VAL A 57 -10.64 6.58 8.96
N ALA A 58 -10.77 7.91 8.87
CA ALA A 58 -11.97 8.65 9.25
C ALA A 58 -13.18 8.37 8.35
N LEU A 59 -12.97 7.82 7.15
CA LEU A 59 -14.03 7.42 6.22
C LEU A 59 -14.76 6.14 6.68
N ALA A 60 -14.25 5.44 7.70
CA ALA A 60 -14.89 4.28 8.31
C ALA A 60 -15.33 3.20 7.29
N GLY A 61 -14.47 2.93 6.30
CA GLY A 61 -14.71 1.92 5.26
C GLY A 61 -15.55 2.39 4.07
N LYS A 62 -16.04 3.64 4.06
CA LYS A 62 -16.74 4.20 2.89
C LYS A 62 -15.74 4.50 1.78
N GLY A 63 -16.11 4.10 0.56
CA GLY A 63 -15.24 4.23 -0.61
C GLY A 63 -14.18 3.13 -0.72
N PHE A 64 -14.24 2.07 0.09
CA PHE A 64 -13.31 0.94 0.03
C PHE A 64 -14.03 -0.41 -0.04
N THR A 65 -13.59 -1.26 -0.96
CA THR A 65 -14.01 -2.66 -1.09
C THR A 65 -12.77 -3.53 -1.04
N VAL A 66 -12.60 -4.30 0.03
CA VAL A 66 -11.45 -5.20 0.19
C VAL A 66 -11.81 -6.58 -0.36
N HIS A 67 -10.88 -7.14 -1.13
CA HIS A 67 -10.99 -8.45 -1.77
C HIS A 67 -10.11 -9.52 -1.11
N ALA A 68 -9.13 -9.11 -0.31
CA ALA A 68 -8.22 -10.01 0.40
C ALA A 68 -8.51 -10.06 1.92
N SER A 69 -8.36 -11.23 2.53
CA SER A 69 -8.55 -11.46 3.96
C SER A 69 -7.23 -11.73 4.66
N VAL A 70 -7.17 -11.46 5.96
CA VAL A 70 -5.99 -11.79 6.78
C VAL A 70 -5.70 -13.29 6.71
N GLY A 71 -4.46 -13.64 6.42
CA GLY A 71 -4.01 -15.02 6.22
C GLY A 71 -4.05 -15.50 4.76
N ASP A 72 -4.64 -14.75 3.84
CA ASP A 72 -4.64 -15.11 2.42
C ASP A 72 -3.22 -15.00 1.84
N GLN A 73 -2.87 -15.96 0.97
CA GLN A 73 -1.69 -15.89 0.13
C GLN A 73 -2.04 -15.11 -1.14
N VAL A 74 -1.18 -14.18 -1.53
CA VAL A 74 -1.39 -13.31 -2.69
C VAL A 74 -0.15 -13.32 -3.58
N GLU A 75 -0.37 -13.23 -4.89
CA GLU A 75 0.70 -13.08 -5.88
C GLU A 75 0.78 -11.63 -6.40
N VAL A 76 1.95 -11.23 -6.91
CA VAL A 76 2.14 -9.90 -7.52
C VAL A 76 1.06 -9.64 -8.59
N GLY A 77 0.37 -8.51 -8.47
CA GLY A 77 -0.70 -8.12 -9.40
C GLY A 77 -2.09 -8.63 -9.02
N GLU A 78 -2.22 -9.45 -7.98
CA GLU A 78 -3.51 -9.89 -7.46
C GLU A 78 -4.29 -8.73 -6.82
N LEU A 79 -5.61 -8.67 -7.05
CA LEU A 79 -6.45 -7.58 -6.57
C LEU A 79 -6.64 -7.66 -5.06
N LEU A 80 -6.23 -6.62 -4.34
CA LEU A 80 -6.32 -6.56 -2.88
C LEU A 80 -7.48 -5.71 -2.39
N LEU A 81 -7.62 -4.51 -2.94
CA LEU A 81 -8.73 -3.60 -2.65
C LEU A 81 -9.10 -2.76 -3.87
N GLU A 82 -10.35 -2.34 -3.91
CA GLU A 82 -10.85 -1.32 -4.82
C GLU A 82 -11.28 -0.10 -4.01
N CYS A 83 -10.94 1.09 -4.48
CA CYS A 83 -11.32 2.34 -3.86
C CYS A 83 -12.06 3.27 -4.83
N ASP A 84 -13.04 3.99 -4.31
CA ASP A 84 -13.72 5.06 -5.02
C ASP A 84 -12.88 6.34 -4.88
N LEU A 85 -12.03 6.60 -5.88
CA LEU A 85 -11.15 7.76 -5.86
C LEU A 85 -11.91 9.09 -5.81
N ALA A 86 -13.06 9.19 -6.49
CA ALA A 86 -13.86 10.41 -6.46
C ALA A 86 -14.42 10.67 -5.05
N TYR A 87 -14.89 9.62 -4.38
CA TYR A 87 -15.34 9.72 -2.99
C TYR A 87 -14.20 10.13 -2.05
N ILE A 88 -13.02 9.52 -2.20
CA ILE A 88 -11.85 9.83 -1.37
C ILE A 88 -11.35 11.25 -1.62
N GLU A 89 -11.31 11.71 -2.87
CA GLU A 89 -10.91 13.09 -3.20
C GLU A 89 -11.80 14.13 -2.54
N GLU A 90 -13.11 13.86 -2.47
CA GLU A 90 -14.08 14.79 -1.88
C GLU A 90 -14.08 14.75 -0.33
N HIS A 91 -13.77 13.59 0.28
CA HIS A 91 -14.01 13.37 1.71
C HIS A 91 -12.75 13.17 2.55
N ALA A 92 -11.59 12.94 1.94
CA ALA A 92 -10.30 12.76 2.63
C ALA A 92 -9.36 13.94 2.41
N SER A 93 -8.29 13.98 3.21
CA SER A 93 -7.27 15.02 3.08
C SER A 93 -6.45 14.89 1.80
N SER A 94 -6.26 13.68 1.29
CA SER A 94 -5.54 13.39 0.05
C SER A 94 -5.80 11.97 -0.43
N MET A 95 -5.73 11.75 -1.75
CA MET A 95 -5.68 10.41 -2.36
C MET A 95 -4.28 9.81 -2.43
N ILE A 96 -3.23 10.59 -2.09
CA ILE A 96 -1.85 10.09 -2.09
C ILE A 96 -1.78 8.82 -1.24
N THR A 97 -1.25 7.76 -1.84
CA THR A 97 -1.22 6.41 -1.29
C THR A 97 0.22 6.02 -0.97
N PRO A 98 0.66 6.11 0.29
CA PRO A 98 1.95 5.58 0.70
C PRO A 98 2.02 4.06 0.55
N VAL A 99 3.14 3.59 0.00
CA VAL A 99 3.58 2.19 0.04
C VAL A 99 4.90 2.16 0.80
N VAL A 100 4.91 1.58 1.99
CA VAL A 100 6.02 1.66 2.94
C VAL A 100 6.45 0.29 3.41
N ILE A 101 7.75 0.13 3.67
CA ILE A 101 8.30 -1.04 4.36
C ILE A 101 8.23 -0.75 5.86
N THR A 102 7.44 -1.53 6.60
CA THR A 102 7.19 -1.27 8.04
C THR A 102 8.15 -1.97 8.99
N GLU A 103 9.01 -2.85 8.48
CA GLU A 103 9.97 -3.55 9.32
C GLU A 103 11.08 -2.62 9.82
N LYS A 104 11.46 -2.77 11.09
CA LYS A 104 12.77 -2.33 11.58
C LYS A 104 13.85 -3.31 11.08
N ALA A 105 14.00 -3.44 9.77
CA ALA A 105 15.20 -4.04 9.22
C ALA A 105 16.32 -3.03 9.49
N ASN A 106 16.95 -3.15 10.65
CA ASN A 106 18.25 -2.51 10.85
C ASN A 106 19.12 -3.01 9.69
N GLU A 107 19.51 -2.10 8.81
CA GLU A 107 20.56 -2.23 7.77
C GLU A 107 20.14 -2.53 6.32
N ASP A 108 18.86 -2.80 5.99
CA ASP A 108 18.47 -2.97 4.59
C ASP A 108 18.38 -1.61 3.86
N GLU A 109 19.16 -1.45 2.79
CA GLU A 109 19.11 -0.27 1.91
C GLU A 109 18.11 -0.53 0.77
N PHE A 110 17.17 0.41 0.58
CA PHE A 110 16.19 0.33 -0.49
C PHE A 110 16.49 1.38 -1.57
N VAL A 111 16.60 0.92 -2.81
CA VAL A 111 16.75 1.77 -3.99
C VAL A 111 15.37 2.06 -4.56
N MET A 112 15.02 3.34 -4.61
CA MET A 112 13.76 3.82 -5.19
C MET A 112 13.91 3.94 -6.71
N SER A 113 12.87 3.58 -7.45
CA SER A 113 12.86 3.80 -8.90
C SER A 113 12.71 5.28 -9.24
N GLU A 114 13.28 5.72 -10.37
CA GLU A 114 13.10 7.08 -10.90
C GLU A 114 11.85 7.21 -11.81
N HIS A 115 10.98 6.19 -11.84
CA HIS A 115 9.80 6.19 -12.69
C HIS A 115 8.78 7.23 -12.23
N ALA A 116 8.40 8.14 -13.13
CA ALA A 116 7.34 9.13 -12.87
C ALA A 116 5.93 8.52 -12.90
N GLU A 117 5.76 7.38 -13.57
CA GLU A 117 4.50 6.66 -13.68
C GLU A 117 4.74 5.17 -13.38
N ALA A 118 3.77 4.54 -12.72
CA ALA A 118 3.83 3.12 -12.37
C ALA A 118 2.49 2.44 -12.68
N LYS A 119 2.56 1.19 -13.11
CA LYS A 119 1.40 0.30 -13.29
C LYS A 119 1.44 -0.82 -12.28
N GLY A 120 0.36 -1.01 -11.55
CA GLY A 120 0.24 -2.03 -10.50
C GLY A 120 0.54 -3.42 -11.03
N GLY A 121 1.39 -4.17 -10.32
CA GLY A 121 1.82 -5.52 -10.70
C GLY A 121 2.86 -5.59 -11.82
N GLU A 122 3.26 -4.46 -12.42
CA GLU A 122 4.20 -4.42 -13.55
C GLU A 122 5.43 -3.55 -13.29
N THR A 123 5.25 -2.36 -12.72
CA THR A 123 6.37 -1.42 -12.50
C THR A 123 6.99 -1.63 -11.13
N THR A 124 8.29 -1.91 -11.11
CA THR A 124 9.09 -1.90 -9.89
C THR A 124 9.27 -0.47 -9.39
N ILE A 125 8.70 -0.17 -8.22
CA ILE A 125 8.79 1.15 -7.58
C ILE A 125 9.95 1.28 -6.58
N MET A 126 10.42 0.14 -6.06
CA MET A 126 11.48 0.03 -5.06
C MET A 126 12.07 -1.38 -5.09
N THR A 127 13.36 -1.50 -4.79
CA THR A 127 14.08 -2.78 -4.65
C THR A 127 15.02 -2.71 -3.46
N ARG A 128 15.19 -3.83 -2.75
CA ARG A 128 16.28 -3.98 -1.77
C ARG A 128 17.63 -4.07 -2.52
N ALA A 129 18.63 -3.36 -2.03
CA ALA A 129 20.00 -3.32 -2.57
C ALA A 129 20.76 -4.64 -2.35
#